data_AF-A0A5U6MHX7-F1
#
_entry.id   AF-A0A5U6MHX7-F1
#
_cell.length_a   1.000
_cell.length_b   1.000
_cell.length_c   1.000
_cell.angle_alpha   90.00
_cell.angle_beta   90.00
_cell.angle_gamma   90.00
#
_symmetry.space_group_name_H-M   'P 1'
#
loop_
_entity.id
_entity.type
_entity.pdbx_description
1 polymer ?
#
loop_
_entity_poly.entity_id
_entity_poly.type
_entity_poly.pdbx_seq_one_letter_code
_entity_poly.pdbx_strand_id
1 'polypeptide(L)'
;LSLPGLDITPREYWPMRTEEEKALHNGLTPFRVQGSTVQVVRAISTYVKNAAGIDDATLLDITTLRTLDYVRVAWRTRMSQRFPNGGKLTDHRLRQVKSETLDVLYQLESLEMVENVQAYQDQVTVLPNKQDDTRVDVSIPASAVRGLHILTGTIYLY
;
A
#
# COMPACT_ATOMS: atom_id res chain seq x y z
N LEU A 1 -1.05 -13.96 13.26
CA LEU A 1 0.24 -14.47 12.72
C LEU A 1 1.10 -14.87 13.91
N SER A 2 1.44 -16.16 14.05
CA SER A 2 2.31 -16.63 15.14
C SER A 2 3.73 -16.10 14.93
N LEU A 3 4.36 -15.61 16.00
CA LEU A 3 5.74 -15.15 16.04
C LEU A 3 6.61 -16.28 16.63
N PRO A 4 7.29 -17.07 15.79
CA PRO A 4 8.17 -18.13 16.28
C PRO A 4 9.40 -17.52 16.96
N GLY A 5 9.90 -18.20 18.00
CA GLY A 5 11.15 -17.83 18.68
C GLY A 5 11.01 -16.82 19.82
N LEU A 6 9.79 -16.40 20.17
CA LEU A 6 9.53 -15.64 21.39
C LEU A 6 9.14 -16.56 22.55
N ASP A 7 9.79 -16.34 23.69
CA ASP A 7 9.42 -17.00 24.94
C ASP A 7 8.06 -16.49 25.44
N ILE A 8 7.31 -17.37 26.08
CA ILE A 8 6.04 -17.03 26.71
C ILE A 8 6.34 -16.46 28.10
N THR A 9 6.08 -15.16 28.27
CA THR A 9 6.23 -14.49 29.56
C THR A 9 5.12 -14.91 30.53
N PRO A 10 5.33 -14.79 31.85
CA PRO A 10 4.26 -14.94 32.83
C PRO A 10 3.09 -13.99 32.57
N ARG A 11 1.87 -14.44 32.87
CA ARG A 11 0.62 -13.74 32.53
C ARG A 11 0.53 -12.31 33.08
N GLU A 12 1.19 -12.04 34.21
CA GLU A 12 1.25 -10.72 34.84
C GLU A 12 1.97 -9.65 33.99
N TYR A 13 2.81 -10.07 33.05
CA TYR A 13 3.51 -9.17 32.11
C TYR A 13 2.81 -9.05 30.76
N TRP A 14 1.64 -9.65 30.58
CA TRP A 14 0.94 -9.57 29.30
C TRP A 14 0.28 -8.19 29.16
N PRO A 15 0.45 -7.52 28.01
CA PRO A 15 -0.18 -6.23 27.79
C PRO A 15 -1.71 -6.37 27.85
N MET A 16 -2.34 -5.43 28.54
CA MET A 16 -3.80 -5.32 28.57
C MET A 16 -4.30 -4.77 27.22
N ARG A 17 -5.57 -5.06 26.90
CA ARG A 17 -6.17 -4.60 25.64
C ARG A 17 -6.09 -3.07 25.46
N THR A 18 -6.27 -2.31 26.55
CA THR A 18 -6.12 -0.85 26.53
C THR A 18 -4.70 -0.40 26.19
N GLU A 19 -3.67 -1.14 26.62
CA GLU A 19 -2.27 -0.85 26.31
C GLU A 19 -1.96 -1.16 24.85
N GLU A 20 -2.51 -2.25 24.31
CA GLU A 20 -2.40 -2.58 22.89
C GLU A 20 -3.07 -1.53 22.00
N GLU A 21 -4.29 -1.09 22.35
CA GLU A 21 -4.99 -0.03 21.63
C GLU A 21 -4.22 1.29 21.67
N LYS A 22 -3.62 1.62 22.83
CA LYS A 22 -2.74 2.78 22.97
C LYS A 22 -1.46 2.64 22.14
N ALA A 23 -0.86 1.45 22.06
CA ALA A 23 0.30 1.20 21.21
C ALA A 23 -0.04 1.42 19.73
N LEU A 24 -1.17 0.85 19.27
CA LEU A 24 -1.64 0.99 17.89
C LEU A 24 -1.91 2.46 17.54
N HIS A 25 -2.54 3.22 18.44
CA HIS A 25 -2.80 4.65 18.24
C HIS A 25 -1.50 5.48 18.12
N ASN A 26 -0.41 5.03 18.74
CA ASN A 26 0.88 5.72 18.71
C ASN A 26 1.85 5.13 17.67
N GLY A 27 1.38 4.33 16.71
CA GLY A 27 2.20 3.81 15.63
C GLY A 27 3.13 2.66 16.03
N LEU A 28 2.85 1.99 17.15
CA LEU A 28 3.59 0.83 17.62
C LEU A 28 2.79 -0.44 17.36
N THR A 29 3.40 -1.42 16.69
CA THR A 29 2.83 -2.76 16.48
C THR A 29 2.94 -3.58 17.77
N PRO A 30 1.84 -3.90 18.48
CA PRO A 30 1.91 -4.72 19.68
C PRO A 30 1.87 -6.21 19.33
N PHE A 31 2.47 -7.01 20.21
CA PHE A 31 2.29 -8.46 20.24
C PHE A 31 1.39 -8.83 21.42
N ARG A 32 0.65 -9.93 21.26
CA ARG A 32 -0.21 -10.50 22.29
C ARG A 32 0.12 -11.98 22.45
N VAL A 33 0.15 -12.45 23.69
CA VAL A 33 0.19 -13.88 23.98
C VAL A 33 -1.24 -14.43 23.96
N GLN A 34 -1.48 -15.42 23.10
CA GLN A 34 -2.75 -16.13 22.99
C GLN A 34 -2.52 -17.63 23.18
N GLY A 35 -2.98 -18.16 24.31
CA GLY A 35 -2.71 -19.54 24.71
C GLY A 35 -1.21 -19.77 24.88
N SER A 36 -0.65 -20.68 24.10
CA SER A 36 0.77 -21.00 24.07
C SER A 36 1.52 -20.38 22.88
N THR A 37 1.01 -19.29 22.30
CA THR A 37 1.61 -18.64 21.13
C THR A 37 1.67 -17.14 21.29
N VAL A 38 2.72 -16.51 20.78
CA VAL A 38 2.81 -15.05 20.65
C VAL A 38 2.38 -14.65 19.25
N GLN A 39 1.56 -13.62 19.12
CA GLN A 39 1.03 -13.20 17.83
C GLN A 39 1.07 -11.68 17.66
N VAL A 40 1.29 -11.22 16.43
CA VAL A 40 1.11 -9.81 16.08
C VAL A 40 -0.39 -9.48 16.09
N VAL A 41 -0.78 -8.43 16.82
CA VAL A 41 -2.18 -7.97 16.86
C VAL A 41 -2.56 -7.34 15.53
N ARG A 42 -1.78 -6.34 15.09
CA ARG A 42 -1.89 -5.71 13.77
C ARG A 42 -0.54 -5.13 13.39
N ALA A 43 -0.12 -5.38 12.16
CA ALA A 43 1.13 -4.85 11.61
C ALA A 43 0.90 -3.43 11.09
N ILE A 44 1.40 -2.43 11.82
CA ILE A 44 1.28 -1.01 11.49
C ILE A 44 2.64 -0.35 11.37
N SER A 45 2.71 0.72 10.59
CA SER A 45 3.86 1.62 10.52
C SER A 45 3.85 2.62 11.67
N THR A 46 4.96 3.34 11.83
CA THR A 46 5.08 4.48 12.74
C THR A 46 4.50 5.77 12.13
N TYR A 47 3.94 5.71 10.93
CA TYR A 47 3.28 6.85 10.29
C TYR A 47 1.90 7.06 10.91
N VAL A 48 1.80 8.03 11.81
CA VAL A 48 0.55 8.47 12.46
C VAL A 48 0.17 9.90 12.13
N LYS A 49 1.13 10.69 11.60
CA LYS A 49 0.96 12.10 11.26
C LYS A 49 1.56 12.40 9.90
N ASN A 50 0.91 13.29 9.17
CA ASN A 50 1.43 13.79 7.91
C ASN A 50 2.52 14.86 8.10
N ALA A 51 3.07 15.38 7.00
CA ALA A 51 4.13 16.39 7.03
C ALA A 51 3.74 17.70 7.73
N ALA A 52 2.44 17.99 7.86
CA ALA A 52 1.92 19.15 8.60
C ALA A 52 1.67 18.85 10.09
N GLY A 53 1.96 17.63 10.57
CA GLY A 53 1.77 17.22 11.95
C GLY A 53 0.31 16.88 12.31
N ILE A 54 -0.56 16.73 11.31
CA ILE A 54 -1.97 16.36 11.46
C ILE A 54 -2.10 14.84 11.41
N ASP A 55 -2.99 14.28 12.23
CA ASP A 55 -3.24 12.84 12.29
C ASP A 55 -3.67 12.31 10.92
N ASP A 56 -2.98 11.27 10.45
CA ASP A 56 -3.17 10.68 9.13
C ASP A 56 -2.94 9.17 9.17
N ALA A 57 -4.00 8.42 8.85
CA ALA A 57 -4.00 6.96 8.87
C ALA A 57 -3.75 6.33 7.48
N THR A 58 -3.45 7.11 6.45
CA THR A 58 -3.27 6.62 5.06
C THR A 58 -2.19 5.56 4.94
N LEU A 59 -1.04 5.75 5.60
CA LEU A 59 0.09 4.82 5.58
C LEU A 59 0.25 4.02 6.87
N LEU A 60 -0.78 4.00 7.73
CA LEU A 60 -0.73 3.31 9.02
C LEU A 60 -0.61 1.80 8.83
N ASP A 61 -1.39 1.20 7.92
CA ASP A 61 -1.34 -0.25 7.71
C ASP A 61 -0.19 -0.65 6.77
N ILE A 62 0.63 -1.62 7.19
CA ILE A 62 1.78 -2.09 6.40
C ILE A 62 1.34 -2.71 5.08
N THR A 63 0.13 -3.28 4.99
CA THR A 63 -0.39 -3.83 3.74
C THR A 63 -0.50 -2.76 2.65
N THR A 64 -0.92 -1.54 3.01
CA THR A 64 -1.02 -0.41 2.08
C THR A 64 0.34 -0.05 1.51
N LEU A 65 1.35 0.08 2.38
CA LEU A 65 2.73 0.36 1.98
C LEU A 65 3.30 -0.74 1.08
N ARG A 66 3.06 -2.02 1.43
CA ARG A 66 3.49 -3.17 0.64
C ARG A 66 2.87 -3.17 -0.75
N THR A 67 1.58 -2.85 -0.85
CA THR A 67 0.88 -2.73 -2.14
C THR A 67 1.48 -1.63 -2.99
N LEU A 68 1.73 -0.44 -2.43
CA LEU A 68 2.34 0.66 -3.15
C LEU A 68 3.76 0.33 -3.65
N ASP A 69 4.58 -0.33 -2.83
CA ASP A 69 5.89 -0.79 -3.28
C ASP A 69 5.79 -1.87 -4.37
N TYR A 70 4.83 -2.79 -4.25
CA TYR A 70 4.59 -3.79 -5.30
C TYR A 70 4.17 -3.17 -6.62
N VAL A 71 3.26 -2.17 -6.61
CA VAL A 71 2.88 -1.41 -7.81
C VAL A 71 4.13 -0.83 -8.49
N ARG A 72 5.03 -0.21 -7.72
CA ARG A 72 6.31 0.32 -8.23
C ARG A 72 7.17 -0.77 -8.87
N VAL A 73 7.32 -1.92 -8.21
CA VAL A 73 8.14 -3.04 -8.71
C VAL A 73 7.54 -3.63 -9.99
N ALA A 74 6.24 -3.89 -10.01
CA ALA A 74 5.52 -4.44 -11.17
C ALA A 74 5.61 -3.49 -12.37
N TRP A 75 5.34 -2.21 -12.15
CA TRP A 75 5.47 -1.17 -13.18
C TRP A 75 6.89 -1.09 -13.73
N ARG A 76 7.92 -1.00 -12.85
CA ARG A 76 9.32 -0.91 -13.29
C ARG A 76 9.71 -2.13 -14.11
N THR A 77 9.28 -3.32 -13.70
CA THR A 77 9.57 -4.59 -14.40
C THR A 77 8.95 -4.58 -15.79
N ARG A 78 7.68 -4.19 -15.90
CA ARG A 78 6.98 -4.07 -17.19
C ARG A 78 7.68 -3.07 -18.11
N MET A 79 8.04 -1.90 -17.60
CA MET A 79 8.71 -0.86 -18.39
C MET A 79 10.08 -1.29 -18.89
N SER A 80 10.89 -1.96 -18.04
CA SER A 80 12.19 -2.50 -18.47
C SER A 80 12.06 -3.59 -19.53
N GLN A 81 11.02 -4.43 -19.46
CA GLN A 81 10.78 -5.46 -20.48
C GLN A 81 10.28 -4.88 -21.81
N ARG A 82 9.39 -3.89 -21.75
CA ARG A 82 8.76 -3.29 -22.93
C ARG A 82 9.66 -2.26 -23.61
N PHE A 83 10.49 -1.56 -22.83
CA PHE A 83 11.36 -0.48 -23.28
C PHE A 83 12.82 -0.69 -22.81
N PRO A 84 13.48 -1.80 -23.17
CA PRO A 84 14.78 -2.21 -22.59
C PRO A 84 15.90 -1.19 -22.74
N ASN A 85 15.83 -0.29 -23.74
CA ASN A 85 16.81 0.76 -23.99
C ASN A 85 16.18 2.18 -24.01
N GLY A 86 14.97 2.36 -23.48
CA GLY A 86 14.19 3.62 -23.54
C GLY A 86 13.65 3.99 -24.93
N GLY A 87 14.39 3.65 -25.99
CA GLY A 87 14.09 3.96 -27.38
C GLY A 87 14.04 5.47 -27.66
N LYS A 88 13.33 5.85 -28.73
CA LYS A 88 13.19 7.26 -29.12
C LYS A 88 12.11 7.94 -28.31
N LEU A 89 12.42 9.12 -27.77
CA LEU A 89 11.46 10.00 -27.13
C LEU A 89 10.55 10.62 -28.20
N THR A 90 9.31 10.14 -28.29
CA THR A 90 8.31 10.58 -29.27
C THR A 90 6.94 10.56 -28.62
N ASP A 91 5.99 11.37 -29.11
CA ASP A 91 4.61 11.35 -28.59
C ASP A 91 3.95 9.98 -28.69
N HIS A 92 4.29 9.21 -29.73
CA HIS A 92 3.84 7.83 -29.85
C HIS A 92 4.35 6.96 -28.70
N ARG A 93 5.63 7.11 -28.33
CA ARG A 93 6.23 6.39 -27.20
C ARG A 93 5.59 6.80 -25.87
N LEU A 94 5.30 8.09 -25.66
CA LEU A 94 4.61 8.55 -24.45
C LEU A 94 3.22 7.91 -24.32
N ARG A 95 2.46 7.82 -25.42
CA ARG A 95 1.16 7.10 -25.43
C ARG A 95 1.32 5.62 -25.12
N GLN A 96 2.35 4.96 -25.65
CA GLN A 96 2.65 3.56 -25.31
C GLN A 96 2.97 3.38 -23.82
N VAL A 97 3.80 4.25 -23.23
CA VAL A 97 4.12 4.19 -21.80
C VAL A 97 2.85 4.39 -20.95
N LYS A 98 1.96 5.31 -21.33
CA LYS A 98 0.68 5.48 -20.64
C LYS A 98 -0.20 4.23 -20.76
N SER A 99 -0.31 3.63 -21.96
CA SER A 99 -1.04 2.38 -22.17
C SER A 99 -0.51 1.26 -21.29
N GLU A 100 0.80 1.01 -21.31
CA GLU A 100 1.42 -0.07 -20.52
C GLU A 100 1.32 0.19 -19.01
N THR A 101 1.30 1.46 -18.59
CA THR A 101 1.06 1.82 -17.18
C THR A 101 -0.37 1.44 -16.77
N LEU A 102 -1.36 1.78 -17.58
CA LEU A 102 -2.76 1.43 -17.34
C LEU A 102 -2.96 -0.09 -17.36
N ASP A 103 -2.32 -0.80 -18.30
CA ASP A 103 -2.41 -2.26 -18.38
C ASP A 103 -1.90 -2.94 -17.09
N VAL A 104 -0.80 -2.44 -16.51
CA VAL A 104 -0.31 -2.92 -15.21
C VAL A 104 -1.32 -2.63 -14.11
N LEU A 105 -1.88 -1.41 -14.06
CA LEU A 105 -2.87 -1.06 -13.04
C LEU A 105 -4.13 -1.92 -13.13
N TYR A 106 -4.66 -2.17 -14.33
CA TYR A 106 -5.82 -3.04 -14.54
C TYR A 106 -5.53 -4.50 -14.14
N GLN A 107 -4.32 -5.00 -14.39
CA GLN A 107 -3.92 -6.32 -13.89
C GLN A 107 -3.89 -6.36 -12.36
N LEU A 108 -3.32 -5.33 -11.72
CA LEU A 108 -3.29 -5.23 -10.26
C LEU A 108 -4.68 -5.03 -9.64
N GLU A 109 -5.61 -4.38 -10.36
CA GLU A 109 -7.01 -4.26 -9.95
C GLU A 109 -7.72 -5.61 -9.97
N SER A 110 -7.47 -6.44 -10.98
CA SER A 110 -8.01 -7.81 -11.03
C SER A 110 -7.51 -8.73 -9.90
N LEU A 111 -6.39 -8.35 -9.26
CA LEU A 111 -5.81 -9.03 -8.10
C LEU A 111 -6.24 -8.39 -6.77
N GLU A 112 -7.18 -7.45 -6.79
CA GLU A 112 -7.68 -6.70 -5.63
C GLU A 112 -6.57 -5.93 -4.88
N MET A 113 -5.50 -5.55 -5.58
CA MET A 113 -4.40 -4.77 -4.98
C MET A 113 -4.70 -3.27 -5.04
N VAL A 114 -5.20 -2.82 -6.19
CA VAL A 114 -5.63 -1.43 -6.42
C VAL A 114 -7.09 -1.42 -6.86
N GLU A 115 -7.73 -0.26 -6.80
CA GLU A 115 -9.15 -0.08 -7.17
C GLU A 115 -9.38 1.23 -7.93
N ASN A 116 -10.53 1.33 -8.59
CA ASN A 116 -10.99 2.54 -9.27
C ASN A 116 -10.04 3.01 -10.39
N VAL A 117 -9.33 2.09 -11.06
CA VAL A 117 -8.33 2.44 -12.08
C VAL A 117 -8.99 3.24 -13.21
N GLN A 118 -10.17 2.82 -13.66
CA GLN A 118 -10.91 3.52 -14.70
C GLN A 118 -11.31 4.95 -14.31
N ALA A 119 -11.67 5.19 -13.04
CA ALA A 119 -12.04 6.52 -12.56
C ALA A 119 -10.84 7.46 -12.48
N TYR A 120 -9.63 6.92 -12.25
CA TYR A 120 -8.40 7.69 -12.08
C TYR A 120 -7.46 7.66 -13.29
N GLN A 121 -7.84 7.00 -14.40
CA GLN A 121 -6.97 6.84 -15.57
C GLN A 121 -6.49 8.17 -16.18
N ASP A 122 -7.31 9.22 -16.07
CA ASP A 122 -6.97 10.55 -16.60
C ASP A 122 -5.89 11.24 -15.76
N GLN A 123 -5.75 10.85 -14.50
CA GLN A 123 -4.71 11.34 -13.60
C GLN A 123 -3.35 10.64 -13.81
N VAL A 124 -3.30 9.53 -14.55
CA VAL A 124 -2.03 8.95 -15.01
C VAL A 124 -1.40 9.89 -16.04
N THR A 125 -0.26 10.49 -15.69
CA THR A 125 0.46 11.43 -16.56
C THR A 125 1.81 10.86 -16.98
N VAL A 126 2.18 11.10 -18.23
CA VAL A 126 3.45 10.70 -18.83
C VAL A 126 3.95 11.91 -19.61
N LEU A 127 4.90 12.65 -19.04
CA LEU A 127 5.34 13.95 -19.54
C LEU A 127 6.85 13.97 -19.72
N PRO A 128 7.38 14.58 -20.81
CA PRO A 128 8.80 14.87 -20.91
C PRO A 128 9.26 15.74 -19.73
N ASN A 129 10.47 15.49 -19.25
CA ASN A 129 11.04 16.30 -18.20
C ASN A 129 11.37 17.71 -18.75
N LYS A 130 11.20 18.74 -17.90
CA LYS A 130 11.42 20.13 -18.31
C LYS A 130 12.90 20.55 -18.34
N GLN A 131 13.77 19.81 -17.67
CA GLN A 131 15.19 20.11 -17.49
C GLN A 131 16.09 19.12 -18.24
N ASP A 132 15.60 17.92 -18.54
CA ASP A 132 16.31 16.84 -19.23
C ASP A 132 15.49 16.38 -20.44
N ASP A 133 15.97 16.70 -21.64
CA ASP A 133 15.31 16.40 -22.91
C ASP A 133 15.37 14.91 -23.29
N THR A 134 16.08 14.09 -22.51
CA THR A 134 16.16 12.63 -22.69
C THR A 134 15.28 11.84 -21.72
N ARG A 135 14.55 12.53 -20.83
CA ARG A 135 13.80 11.91 -19.73
C ARG A 135 12.29 12.10 -19.83
N VAL A 136 11.55 11.10 -19.32
CA VAL A 136 10.09 11.13 -19.13
C VAL A 136 9.78 10.89 -17.66
N ASP A 137 8.87 11.68 -17.12
CA ASP A 137 8.31 11.52 -15.79
C ASP A 137 6.90 10.93 -15.88
N VAL A 138 6.64 9.92 -15.04
CA VAL A 138 5.36 9.23 -14.98
C VAL A 138 4.77 9.42 -13.58
N SER A 139 3.55 9.95 -13.51
CA SER A 139 2.78 10.04 -12.27
C SER A 139 1.67 9.00 -12.27
N ILE A 140 1.57 8.24 -11.18
CA ILE A 140 0.64 7.11 -11.05
C ILE A 140 -0.23 7.32 -9.80
N PRO A 141 -1.54 7.56 -9.96
CA PRO A 141 -2.50 7.62 -8.86
C PRO A 141 -2.86 6.21 -8.41
N ALA A 142 -2.04 5.60 -7.54
CA ALA A 142 -2.28 4.26 -7.03
C ALA A 142 -3.28 4.27 -5.85
N SER A 143 -4.55 4.03 -6.14
CA SER A 143 -5.58 3.81 -5.13
C SER A 143 -5.48 2.37 -4.59
N ALA A 144 -4.70 2.17 -3.54
CA ALA A 144 -4.51 0.86 -2.91
C ALA A 144 -5.76 0.43 -2.13
N VAL A 145 -6.20 -0.82 -2.33
CA VAL A 145 -7.31 -1.41 -1.58
C VAL A 145 -6.94 -1.50 -0.10
N ARG A 146 -7.83 -1.00 0.76
CA ARG A 146 -7.60 -0.97 2.21
C ARG A 146 -8.09 -2.27 2.87
N GLY A 147 -7.43 -2.64 3.96
CA GLY A 147 -7.88 -3.76 4.78
C GLY A 147 -9.25 -3.51 5.42
N LEU A 148 -10.13 -4.50 5.37
CA LEU A 148 -11.38 -4.50 6.12
C LEU A 148 -11.12 -4.87 7.59
N HIS A 149 -11.24 -3.91 8.50
CA HIS A 149 -10.95 -4.12 9.93
C HIS A 149 -12.21 -4.21 10.81
N ILE A 150 -13.29 -3.54 10.44
CA ILE A 150 -14.53 -3.49 11.22
C ILE A 150 -15.69 -3.80 10.27
N LEU A 151 -16.52 -4.76 10.66
CA LEU A 151 -17.75 -5.12 9.95
C LEU A 151 -18.94 -4.84 10.87
N THR A 152 -19.86 -3.99 10.41
CA THR A 152 -21.10 -3.69 11.11
C THR A 152 -22.27 -4.18 10.26
N GLY A 153 -23.12 -5.03 10.83
CA GLY A 153 -24.30 -5.57 10.16
C GLY A 153 -25.58 -5.08 10.82
N THR A 154 -26.58 -4.72 10.02
CA THR A 154 -27.95 -4.45 10.49
C THR A 154 -28.89 -5.44 9.79
N ILE A 155 -29.70 -6.17 10.57
CA ILE A 155 -30.69 -7.11 10.07
C ILE A 155 -32.07 -6.52 10.27
N TYR A 156 -32.84 -6.41 9.21
CA TYR A 156 -34.25 -5.99 9.27
C TYR A 156 -35.16 -7.20 9.17
N LEU A 157 -36.23 -7.21 9.97
CA LEU A 157 -37.35 -8.13 9.87
C LEU A 157 -38.52 -7.37 9.24
N TYR A 158 -39.17 -7.97 8.25
CA TYR A 158 -40.42 -7.50 7.65
C TYR A 158 -41.62 -8.25 8.25
#